data_AF-J2GNC6-F1
#
_entry.id   AF-J2GNC6-F1
#
_cell.length_a   1.000
_cell.length_b   1.000
_cell.length_c   1.000
_cell.angle_alpha   90.00
_cell.angle_beta   90.00
_cell.angle_gamma   90.00
#
_symmetry.space_group_name_H-M   'P 1'
#
loop_
_entity.id
_entity.type
_entity.pdbx_description
1 polymer ?
#
loop_
_entity_poly.entity_id
_entity_poly.type
_entity_poly.pdbx_seq_one_letter_code
_entity_poly.pdbx_strand_id
1 'polypeptide(L)'
;MPTDIFCDYLGSNDSRLGQVQTRIATTNHEWGLLLRKDALDYYDERLNHYIDLGFVGVEALAPAFADTLNRIPKMKRNKLSSYSDFKSVVDDSNVMDWNNNYYGRYYSYMDDQDAAFKQAKPILILAESKVQSSDYRKVYDGNWYK
;
A
#
# COMPACT_ATOMS: atom_id res chain seq x y z
N MET A 1 3.70 -19.12 -5.80
CA MET A 1 3.74 -18.60 -4.41
C MET A 1 3.35 -17.13 -4.47
N PRO A 2 2.58 -16.60 -3.51
CA PRO A 2 2.40 -15.16 -3.40
C PRO A 2 3.77 -14.54 -3.17
N THR A 3 4.15 -13.61 -4.03
CA THR A 3 5.49 -13.00 -4.07
C THR A 3 5.77 -12.13 -2.86
N ASP A 4 4.73 -11.58 -2.24
CA ASP A 4 4.85 -10.44 -1.33
C ASP A 4 5.30 -10.84 0.08
N ILE A 5 4.96 -12.07 0.50
CA ILE A 5 5.38 -12.64 1.80
C ILE A 5 6.88 -12.88 1.82
N PHE A 6 7.42 -13.38 0.70
CA PHE A 6 8.85 -13.65 0.57
C PHE A 6 9.63 -12.34 0.56
N CYS A 7 9.14 -11.34 -0.16
CA CYS A 7 9.72 -10.00 -0.17
C CYS A 7 9.70 -9.35 1.23
N ASP A 8 8.61 -9.48 1.98
CA ASP A 8 8.48 -8.88 3.31
C ASP A 8 9.28 -9.60 4.40
N TYR A 9 9.37 -10.94 4.33
CA TYR A 9 10.25 -11.70 5.21
C TYR A 9 11.72 -11.32 4.96
N LEU A 10 12.15 -11.32 3.70
CA LEU A 10 13.52 -11.00 3.32
C LEU A 10 13.88 -9.54 3.62
N GLY A 11 13.00 -8.60 3.27
CA GLY A 11 13.21 -7.18 3.55
C GLY A 11 13.32 -6.91 5.05
N SER A 12 12.52 -7.62 5.86
CA SER A 12 12.57 -7.50 7.32
C SER A 12 13.87 -8.01 7.94
N ASN A 13 14.48 -9.02 7.31
CA ASN A 13 15.74 -9.63 7.75
C ASN A 13 16.98 -9.05 7.05
N ASP A 14 16.83 -8.17 6.05
CA ASP A 14 17.93 -7.42 5.45
C ASP A 14 18.41 -6.33 6.43
N SER A 15 19.70 -6.36 6.78
CA SER A 15 20.32 -5.46 7.75
C SER A 15 20.35 -3.99 7.34
N ARG A 16 20.11 -3.67 6.07
CA ARG A 16 20.04 -2.30 5.53
C ARG A 16 18.61 -1.77 5.46
N LEU A 17 17.62 -2.66 5.39
CA LEU A 17 16.20 -2.31 5.33
C LEU A 17 15.55 -2.44 6.70
N GLY A 18 15.46 -3.66 7.21
CA GLY A 18 14.75 -3.99 8.45
C GLY A 18 13.22 -3.88 8.33
N GLN A 19 12.53 -4.22 9.42
CA GLN A 19 11.06 -4.32 9.47
C GLN A 19 10.33 -2.99 9.20
N VAL A 20 10.88 -1.87 9.69
CA VAL A 20 10.20 -0.57 9.60
C VAL A 20 10.13 -0.07 8.15
N GLN A 21 11.26 -0.12 7.44
CA GLN A 21 11.40 0.35 6.08
C GLN A 21 10.65 -0.57 5.12
N THR A 22 10.69 -1.87 5.38
CA THR A 22 9.92 -2.89 4.66
C THR A 22 8.42 -2.62 4.78
N ARG A 23 7.92 -2.39 6.01
CA ARG A 23 6.51 -2.01 6.23
C ARG A 23 6.13 -0.75 5.49
N ILE A 24 6.96 0.30 5.55
CA ILE A 24 6.69 1.57 4.86
C ILE A 24 6.59 1.35 3.35
N ALA A 25 7.54 0.62 2.78
CA ALA A 25 7.59 0.36 1.34
C ALA A 25 6.35 -0.41 0.86
N THR A 26 6.01 -1.54 1.49
CA THR A 26 4.86 -2.35 1.05
C THR A 26 3.53 -1.68 1.35
N THR A 27 3.40 -0.95 2.45
CA THR A 27 2.19 -0.14 2.70
C THR A 27 2.03 0.95 1.65
N ASN A 28 3.11 1.65 1.29
CA ASN A 28 3.06 2.69 0.26
C ASN A 28 2.80 2.13 -1.14
N HIS A 29 3.24 0.90 -1.44
CA HIS A 29 2.92 0.22 -2.69
C HIS A 29 1.40 0.09 -2.86
N GLU A 30 0.71 -0.50 -1.88
CA GLU A 30 -0.75 -0.67 -1.90
C GLU A 30 -1.49 0.66 -1.99
N TRP A 31 -1.05 1.66 -1.22
CA TRP A 31 -1.62 3.00 -1.29
C TRP A 31 -1.39 3.67 -2.65
N GLY A 32 -0.25 3.42 -3.29
CA GLY A 32 0.03 3.90 -4.64
C GLY A 32 -0.96 3.37 -5.66
N LEU A 33 -1.30 2.08 -5.57
CA LEU A 33 -2.32 1.46 -6.42
C LEU A 33 -3.70 2.07 -6.19
N LEU A 34 -4.09 2.24 -4.92
CA LEU A 34 -5.39 2.81 -4.52
C LEU A 34 -5.56 4.29 -4.85
N LEU A 35 -4.48 5.07 -4.86
CA LEU A 35 -4.52 6.51 -5.08
C LEU A 35 -4.15 6.91 -6.51
N ARG A 36 -3.78 5.93 -7.37
CA ARG A 36 -3.30 6.22 -8.73
C ARG A 36 -4.24 7.14 -9.50
N LYS A 37 -5.55 6.85 -9.49
CA LYS A 37 -6.54 7.67 -10.20
C LYS A 37 -6.67 9.06 -9.57
N ASP A 38 -6.83 9.14 -8.24
CA ASP A 38 -6.95 10.42 -7.52
C ASP A 38 -5.72 11.32 -7.75
N ALA A 39 -4.53 10.73 -7.79
CA ALA A 39 -3.28 11.42 -8.03
C ALA A 39 -3.17 11.93 -9.47
N LEU A 40 -3.57 11.15 -10.46
CA LEU A 40 -3.59 11.56 -11.87
C LEU A 40 -4.62 12.66 -12.12
N ASP A 41 -5.84 12.50 -11.59
CA ASP A 41 -6.91 13.50 -11.73
C ASP A 41 -6.49 14.83 -11.09
N TYR A 42 -5.86 14.81 -9.92
CA TYR A 42 -5.33 16.02 -9.27
C TYR A 42 -4.13 16.61 -10.03
N TYR A 43 -3.25 15.77 -10.58
CA TYR A 43 -2.15 16.24 -11.40
C TYR A 43 -2.65 17.00 -12.63
N ASP A 44 -3.65 16.47 -13.32
CA ASP A 44 -4.26 17.11 -14.48
C ASP A 44 -4.92 18.46 -14.10
N GLU A 45 -5.61 18.51 -12.95
CA GLU A 45 -6.15 19.76 -12.39
C GLU A 45 -5.05 20.81 -12.17
N ARG A 46 -3.94 20.42 -11.51
CA ARG A 46 -2.83 21.33 -11.23
C ARG A 46 -2.08 21.73 -12.50
N LEU A 47 -1.93 20.82 -13.46
CA LEU A 47 -1.30 21.11 -14.74
C LEU A 47 -2.10 22.17 -15.50
N ASN A 48 -3.42 21.99 -15.61
CA ASN A 48 -4.30 22.98 -16.24
C ASN A 48 -4.24 24.34 -15.54
N HIS A 49 -4.24 24.34 -14.19
CA HIS A 49 -4.08 25.57 -13.41
C HIS A 49 -2.79 26.34 -13.77
N TYR A 50 -1.65 25.67 -13.92
CA TYR A 50 -0.41 26.34 -14.29
C TYR A 50 -0.37 26.77 -15.76
N ILE A 51 -0.99 26.00 -16.66
CA ILE A 51 -1.17 26.41 -18.06
C ILE A 51 -2.03 27.68 -18.15
N ASP A 52 -3.10 27.78 -17.36
CA ASP A 52 -3.97 28.96 -17.30
C ASP A 52 -3.24 30.21 -16.77
N LEU A 53 -2.19 30.02 -15.96
CA LEU A 53 -1.29 31.08 -15.50
C LEU A 53 -0.23 31.47 -16.55
N GLY A 54 -0.20 30.80 -17.70
CA GLY A 54 0.71 31.07 -18.80
C GLY A 54 2.03 30.30 -18.76
N PHE A 55 2.19 29.32 -17.86
CA PHE A 55 3.39 28.48 -17.83
C PHE A 55 3.37 27.45 -18.96
N VAL A 56 4.55 27.11 -19.49
CA VAL A 56 4.70 26.17 -20.61
C VAL A 56 5.76 25.12 -20.33
N GLY A 57 5.52 23.90 -20.82
CA GLY A 57 6.45 22.78 -20.67
C GLY A 57 6.81 22.51 -19.20
N VAL A 58 8.10 22.45 -18.90
CA VAL A 58 8.62 22.11 -17.55
C VAL A 58 8.12 23.08 -16.48
N GLU A 59 7.88 24.35 -16.82
CA GLU A 59 7.41 25.37 -15.88
C GLU A 59 6.00 25.06 -15.36
N ALA A 60 5.16 24.37 -16.13
CA ALA A 60 3.86 23.89 -15.68
C ALA A 60 3.95 22.48 -15.05
N LEU A 61 4.72 21.58 -15.66
CA LEU A 61 4.82 20.18 -15.25
C LEU A 61 5.44 20.01 -13.86
N ALA A 62 6.55 20.72 -13.57
CA ALA A 62 7.29 20.57 -12.32
C ALA A 62 6.47 20.98 -11.08
N PRO A 63 5.81 22.15 -11.04
CA PRO A 63 5.00 22.52 -9.89
C PRO A 63 3.71 21.69 -9.80
N ALA A 64 3.08 21.29 -10.92
CA ALA A 64 1.93 20.37 -10.89
C ALA A 64 2.29 19.02 -10.25
N PHE A 65 3.46 18.48 -10.59
CA PHE A 65 3.97 17.26 -9.99
C PHE A 65 4.28 17.44 -8.50
N ALA A 66 4.96 18.52 -8.13
CA ALA A 66 5.28 18.83 -6.73
C ALA A 66 4.01 18.97 -5.86
N ASP A 67 3.00 19.68 -6.36
CA ASP A 67 1.70 19.82 -5.69
C ASP A 67 1.01 18.46 -5.51
N THR A 68 1.07 17.61 -6.53
CA THR A 68 0.49 16.26 -6.48
C THR A 68 1.17 15.42 -5.41
N LEU A 69 2.52 15.40 -5.37
CA LEU A 69 3.27 14.71 -4.33
C LEU A 69 2.90 15.21 -2.92
N ASN A 70 2.79 16.53 -2.74
CA ASN A 70 2.39 17.14 -1.47
C ASN A 70 0.94 16.83 -1.08
N ARG A 71 0.09 16.45 -2.04
CA ARG A 71 -1.32 16.13 -1.84
C ARG A 71 -1.56 14.68 -1.43
N ILE A 72 -0.72 13.73 -1.84
CA ILE A 72 -0.86 12.29 -1.56
C ILE A 72 -1.13 11.98 -0.06
N PRO A 73 -0.38 12.55 0.92
CA PRO A 73 -0.65 12.27 2.34
C PRO A 73 -2.02 12.75 2.83
N LYS A 74 -2.60 13.77 2.19
CA LYS A 74 -3.95 14.26 2.49
C LYS A 74 -5.00 13.37 1.83
N MET A 75 -4.75 12.90 0.60
CA MET A 75 -5.62 11.93 -0.07
C MET A 75 -5.77 10.65 0.76
N LYS A 76 -4.64 10.05 1.20
CA LYS A 76 -4.65 8.85 2.08
C LYS A 76 -5.51 9.06 3.33
N ARG A 77 -5.33 10.19 4.03
CA ARG A 77 -6.05 10.51 5.27
C ARG A 77 -7.55 10.71 5.07
N ASN A 78 -7.94 11.37 3.99
CA ASN A 78 -9.34 11.71 3.75
C ASN A 78 -10.14 10.55 3.15
N LYS A 79 -9.46 9.57 2.54
CA LYS A 79 -10.13 8.46 1.84
C LYS A 79 -10.75 7.43 2.78
N LEU A 80 -10.27 7.33 4.03
CA LEU A 80 -10.69 6.32 5.00
C LEU A 80 -11.03 6.94 6.36
N SER A 81 -12.30 7.26 6.59
CA SER A 81 -12.80 7.72 7.89
C SER A 81 -13.52 6.62 8.69
N SER A 82 -14.01 5.57 8.00
CA SER A 82 -14.78 4.48 8.59
C SER A 82 -14.42 3.11 7.98
N TYR A 83 -14.89 2.02 8.60
CA TYR A 83 -14.79 0.69 8.01
C TYR A 83 -15.60 0.57 6.71
N SER A 84 -16.71 1.30 6.60
CA SER A 84 -17.49 1.35 5.36
C SER A 84 -16.69 1.98 4.24
N ASP A 85 -15.99 3.08 4.51
CA ASP A 85 -15.11 3.73 3.54
C ASP A 85 -14.00 2.78 3.12
N PHE A 86 -13.38 2.11 4.10
CA PHE A 86 -12.38 1.07 3.85
C PHE A 86 -12.88 0.03 2.86
N LYS A 87 -14.02 -0.61 3.14
CA LYS A 87 -14.60 -1.64 2.28
C LYS A 87 -15.02 -1.12 0.90
N SER A 88 -15.35 0.16 0.77
CA SER A 88 -15.71 0.77 -0.52
C SER A 88 -14.50 1.14 -1.39
N VAL A 89 -13.35 1.36 -0.77
CA VAL A 89 -12.13 1.85 -1.44
C VAL A 89 -11.18 0.71 -1.78
N VAL A 90 -11.07 -0.29 -0.91
CA VAL A 90 -10.08 -1.36 -1.02
C VAL A 90 -10.68 -2.60 -1.66
N ASP A 91 -9.91 -3.25 -2.53
CA ASP A 91 -10.33 -4.50 -3.19
C ASP A 91 -9.68 -5.73 -2.54
N ASP A 92 -10.04 -6.91 -3.06
CA ASP A 92 -9.54 -8.18 -2.56
C ASP A 92 -8.01 -8.27 -2.69
N SER A 93 -7.41 -7.68 -3.72
CA SER A 93 -5.96 -7.68 -3.92
C SER A 93 -5.25 -6.94 -2.79
N ASN A 94 -5.71 -5.73 -2.43
CA ASN A 94 -5.09 -4.98 -1.34
C ASN A 94 -5.26 -5.66 0.02
N VAL A 95 -6.41 -6.29 0.26
CA VAL A 95 -6.66 -7.03 1.52
C VAL A 95 -5.76 -8.24 1.62
N MET A 96 -5.63 -9.01 0.54
CA MET A 96 -4.70 -10.13 0.44
C MET A 96 -3.27 -9.67 0.71
N ASP A 97 -2.83 -8.60 0.06
CA ASP A 97 -1.45 -8.12 0.14
C ASP A 97 -1.15 -7.56 1.52
N TRP A 98 -2.00 -6.70 2.11
CA TRP A 98 -1.79 -6.24 3.49
C TRP A 98 -1.77 -7.37 4.52
N ASN A 99 -2.62 -8.39 4.36
CA ASN A 99 -2.60 -9.58 5.21
C ASN A 99 -1.29 -10.34 5.10
N ASN A 100 -0.90 -10.64 3.87
CA ASN A 100 0.28 -11.42 3.56
C ASN A 100 1.57 -10.68 3.97
N ASN A 101 1.59 -9.37 3.74
CA ASN A 101 2.66 -8.46 4.15
C ASN A 101 2.82 -8.42 5.68
N TYR A 102 1.71 -8.31 6.41
CA TYR A 102 1.74 -8.39 7.87
C TYR A 102 2.40 -9.69 8.36
N TYR A 103 1.99 -10.83 7.80
CA TYR A 103 2.54 -12.12 8.23
C TYR A 103 3.96 -12.38 7.74
N GLY A 104 4.35 -11.89 6.57
CA GLY A 104 5.74 -11.94 6.10
C GLY A 104 6.69 -11.27 7.09
N ARG A 105 6.31 -10.08 7.59
CA ARG A 105 7.06 -9.38 8.65
C ARG A 105 6.95 -10.05 10.00
N TYR A 106 5.74 -10.50 10.38
CA TYR A 106 5.52 -11.14 11.68
C TYR A 106 6.42 -12.35 11.86
N TYR A 107 6.59 -13.20 10.84
CA TYR A 107 7.44 -14.39 10.93
C TYR A 107 8.93 -14.13 10.66
N SER A 108 9.35 -12.87 10.46
CA SER A 108 10.76 -12.56 10.23
C SER A 108 11.65 -12.84 11.45
N TYR A 109 11.08 -13.05 12.65
CA TYR A 109 11.86 -13.46 13.83
C TYR A 109 12.42 -14.88 13.71
N MET A 110 11.94 -15.68 12.77
CA MET A 110 12.43 -17.03 12.52
C MET A 110 13.62 -16.96 11.57
N ASP A 111 14.71 -17.66 11.88
CA ASP A 111 15.90 -17.70 11.02
C ASP A 111 15.69 -18.56 9.77
N ASP A 112 14.87 -19.61 9.90
CA ASP A 112 14.56 -20.55 8.82
C ASP A 112 13.31 -20.10 8.06
N GLN A 113 13.52 -19.74 6.79
CA GLN A 113 12.48 -19.21 5.92
C GLN A 113 11.41 -20.26 5.58
N ASP A 114 11.79 -21.52 5.39
CA ASP A 114 10.84 -22.58 5.04
C ASP A 114 9.94 -22.90 6.25
N ALA A 115 10.51 -22.89 7.45
CA ALA A 115 9.78 -23.01 8.70
C ALA A 115 8.84 -21.81 8.91
N ALA A 116 9.31 -20.59 8.65
CA ALA A 116 8.48 -19.37 8.69
C ALA A 116 7.29 -19.47 7.73
N PHE A 117 7.53 -19.85 6.47
CA PHE A 117 6.48 -20.02 5.48
C PHE A 117 5.50 -21.13 5.87
N LYS A 118 6.00 -22.25 6.39
CA LYS A 118 5.15 -23.37 6.86
C LYS A 118 4.23 -22.95 8.01
N GLN A 119 4.70 -22.11 8.93
CA GLN A 119 3.88 -21.57 10.01
C GLN A 119 2.87 -20.53 9.52
N ALA A 120 3.26 -19.68 8.56
CA ALA A 120 2.38 -18.68 7.98
C ALA A 120 1.29 -19.29 7.09
N LYS A 121 1.56 -20.40 6.39
CA LYS A 121 0.68 -20.99 5.37
C LYS A 121 -0.81 -21.06 5.72
N PRO A 122 -1.25 -21.41 6.94
CA PRO A 122 -2.67 -21.48 7.28
C PRO A 122 -3.41 -20.12 7.31
N ILE A 123 -2.68 -19.01 7.43
CA ILE A 123 -3.23 -17.64 7.55
C ILE A 123 -2.95 -16.76 6.33
N LEU A 124 -2.15 -17.25 5.39
CA LEU A 124 -1.90 -16.60 4.11
C LEU A 124 -3.11 -16.73 3.20
N ILE A 125 -3.39 -15.65 2.47
CA ILE A 125 -4.40 -15.65 1.41
C ILE A 125 -3.65 -15.86 0.09
N LEU A 126 -3.83 -17.03 -0.52
CA LEU A 126 -3.03 -17.45 -1.69
C LEU A 126 -3.67 -17.09 -3.04
N ALA A 127 -4.88 -16.51 -3.02
CA ALA A 127 -5.58 -16.03 -4.20
C ALA A 127 -6.65 -15.00 -3.77
N GLU A 128 -6.85 -13.95 -4.57
CA GLU A 128 -7.86 -12.91 -4.33
C GLU A 128 -9.25 -13.49 -4.12
N SER A 129 -9.63 -14.50 -4.93
CA SER A 129 -10.91 -15.23 -4.78
C SER A 129 -11.12 -15.95 -3.43
N LYS A 130 -10.09 -16.02 -2.58
CA LYS A 130 -10.15 -16.59 -1.22
C LYS A 130 -10.29 -15.54 -0.14
N VAL A 131 -10.24 -14.25 -0.49
CA VAL A 131 -10.48 -13.16 0.46
C VAL A 131 -11.91 -13.24 0.97
N GLN A 132 -12.06 -13.10 2.28
CA GLN A 132 -13.36 -13.11 2.93
C GLN A 132 -13.65 -11.75 3.56
N SER A 133 -14.93 -11.46 3.82
CA SER A 133 -15.31 -10.23 4.53
C SER A 133 -14.66 -10.11 5.92
N SER A 134 -14.31 -11.23 6.56
CA SER A 134 -13.53 -11.23 7.81
C SER A 134 -12.11 -10.72 7.62
N ASP A 135 -11.49 -10.91 6.46
CA ASP A 135 -10.13 -10.43 6.19
C ASP A 135 -10.09 -8.91 6.05
N TYR A 136 -11.09 -8.32 5.41
CA TYR A 136 -11.29 -6.86 5.42
C TYR A 136 -11.34 -6.31 6.84
N ARG A 137 -12.13 -6.96 7.71
CA ARG A 137 -12.28 -6.53 9.11
C ARG A 137 -10.96 -6.66 9.86
N LYS A 138 -10.26 -7.77 9.68
CA LYS A 138 -8.95 -8.06 10.27
C LYS A 138 -7.89 -7.02 9.89
N VAL A 139 -7.78 -6.71 8.59
CA VAL A 139 -6.85 -5.67 8.08
C VAL A 139 -7.20 -4.29 8.64
N TYR A 140 -8.49 -3.95 8.68
CA TYR A 140 -8.96 -2.67 9.19
C TYR A 140 -8.69 -2.49 10.68
N ASP A 141 -9.18 -3.42 11.52
CA ASP A 141 -9.02 -3.36 12.98
C ASP A 141 -7.55 -3.46 13.38
N GLY A 142 -6.77 -4.27 12.65
CA GLY A 142 -5.33 -4.42 12.82
C GLY A 142 -4.51 -3.20 12.37
N ASN A 143 -5.12 -2.24 11.65
CA ASN A 143 -4.43 -1.10 11.05
C ASN A 143 -3.28 -1.51 10.12
N TRP A 144 -3.37 -2.65 9.44
CA TRP A 144 -2.26 -3.18 8.61
C TRP A 144 -2.03 -2.38 7.34
N TYR A 145 -3.02 -1.56 6.97
CA TYR A 145 -2.94 -0.58 5.89
C TYR A 145 -2.26 0.74 6.30
N LYS A 146 -1.89 0.92 7.57
CA LYS A 146 -1.33 2.19 8.08
C LYS A 146 0.18 2.25 8.00
#